data_AF-A0A6B3FSX8-F1
#
_entry.id   AF-A0A6B3FSX8-F1
#
_cell.length_a   1.000
_cell.length_b   1.000
_cell.length_c   1.000
_cell.angle_alpha   90.00
_cell.angle_beta   90.00
_cell.angle_gamma   90.00
#
_symmetry.space_group_name_H-M   'P 1'
#
loop_
_entity.id
_entity.type
_entity.pdbx_description
1 polymer ?
#
loop_
_entity_poly.entity_id
_entity_poly.type
_entity_poly.pdbx_seq_one_letter_code
_entity_poly.pdbx_strand_id
1 'polypeptide(L)'
;REETGASIEEIVRAQFTAREIFGLSEVWDAVEALDNKVAADVQTRIRLHSRRLVERGSRWLLGNRPQPVAIAETIEGFRDGVARVWDELPKLVRGADLDWYHSILDELTAAGVPDELAARVAGFSSAFPALDIVAIADRTGRDPLEVAEVYYDLADRLRITQLMDRIIELPRADRWQSMARASIREDLYAAHAALTSDVLSVGNGSSTPEERFRAWEEKNAAILARSRSTLEEIQGSDAFDLANLSVAMRTMRTLLRTHA
;
A
#
# COMPACT_ATOMS: atom_id res chain seq x y z
N ARG A 1 13.90 12.47 8.07
CA ARG A 1 14.78 13.65 8.00
C ARG A 1 15.41 13.77 6.62
N GLU A 2 16.29 12.85 6.22
CA GLU A 2 16.92 12.94 4.88
C GLU A 2 15.93 12.74 3.73
N GLU A 3 14.98 11.81 3.88
CA GLU A 3 14.00 11.51 2.82
C GLU A 3 12.85 12.53 2.74
N THR A 4 12.41 13.05 3.87
CA THR A 4 11.17 13.86 3.97
C THR A 4 11.39 15.33 4.29
N GLY A 5 12.60 15.74 4.71
CA GLY A 5 12.86 17.09 5.23
C GLY A 5 12.24 17.39 6.60
N ALA A 6 11.34 16.54 7.11
CA ALA A 6 10.62 16.73 8.35
C ALA A 6 11.54 16.80 9.59
N SER A 7 11.12 17.59 10.57
CA SER A 7 11.73 17.70 11.90
C SER A 7 11.63 16.39 12.69
N ILE A 8 12.44 16.24 13.75
CA ILE A 8 12.37 15.07 14.63
C ILE A 8 10.99 14.99 15.28
N GLU A 9 10.43 16.13 15.68
CA GLU A 9 9.10 16.19 16.30
C GLU A 9 8.02 15.65 15.36
N GLU A 10 7.95 16.14 14.12
CA GLU A 10 6.98 15.65 13.13
C GLU A 10 7.14 14.15 12.87
N ILE A 11 8.37 13.66 12.76
CA ILE A 11 8.65 12.23 12.56
C ILE A 11 8.15 11.40 13.75
N VAL A 12 8.43 11.82 14.98
CA VAL A 12 7.99 11.10 16.19
C VAL A 12 6.46 11.08 16.27
N ARG A 13 5.79 12.20 15.98
CA ARG A 13 4.32 12.28 15.99
C ARG A 13 3.70 11.37 14.92
N ALA A 14 4.19 11.43 13.69
CA ALA A 14 3.72 10.57 12.60
C ALA A 14 3.98 9.08 12.90
N GLN A 15 5.14 8.76 13.46
CA GLN A 15 5.51 7.40 13.83
C GLN A 15 4.61 6.85 14.92
N PHE A 16 4.38 7.60 16.01
CA PHE A 16 3.46 7.22 17.07
C PHE A 16 2.04 7.01 16.52
N THR A 17 1.53 7.99 15.76
CA THR A 17 0.20 7.93 15.14
C THR A 17 0.05 6.70 14.24
N ALA A 18 1.05 6.37 13.41
CA ALA A 18 1.03 5.19 12.56
C ALA A 18 0.98 3.88 13.37
N ARG A 19 1.75 3.75 14.47
CA ARG A 19 1.69 2.56 15.33
C ARG A 19 0.31 2.35 15.93
N GLU A 20 -0.31 3.45 16.36
CA GLU A 20 -1.64 3.45 16.95
C GLU A 20 -2.71 3.05 15.93
N ILE A 21 -2.69 3.65 14.73
CA ILE A 21 -3.63 3.31 13.65
C ILE A 21 -3.54 1.82 13.27
N PHE A 22 -2.34 1.27 13.18
CA PHE A 22 -2.13 -0.13 12.80
C PHE A 22 -2.24 -1.14 13.97
N GLY A 23 -2.49 -0.68 15.20
CA GLY A 23 -2.63 -1.55 16.37
C GLY A 23 -1.36 -2.35 16.70
N LEU A 24 -0.17 -1.79 16.47
CA LEU A 24 1.06 -2.58 16.56
C LEU A 24 1.54 -2.91 17.97
N SER A 25 0.92 -2.33 19.00
CA SER A 25 1.17 -2.71 20.39
C SER A 25 0.75 -4.17 20.63
N GLU A 26 -0.38 -4.60 20.08
CA GLU A 26 -0.87 -5.99 20.21
C GLU A 26 0.05 -6.98 19.49
N VAL A 27 0.55 -6.61 18.30
CA VAL A 27 1.55 -7.41 17.58
C VAL A 27 2.85 -7.51 18.38
N TRP A 28 3.27 -6.43 19.03
CA TRP A 28 4.48 -6.42 19.84
C TRP A 28 4.38 -7.39 21.01
N ASP A 29 3.30 -7.28 21.79
CA ASP A 29 3.03 -8.17 22.93
C ASP A 29 2.93 -9.64 22.49
N ALA A 30 2.28 -9.89 21.36
CA ALA A 30 2.17 -11.23 20.79
C ALA A 30 3.54 -11.81 20.39
N VAL A 31 4.44 -10.99 19.83
CA VAL A 31 5.81 -11.41 19.49
C VAL A 31 6.66 -11.66 20.73
N GLU A 32 6.54 -10.85 21.78
CA GLU A 32 7.24 -11.08 23.05
C GLU A 32 6.80 -12.39 23.71
N ALA A 33 5.51 -12.74 23.60
CA ALA A 33 4.98 -14.00 24.11
C ALA A 33 5.52 -15.26 23.40
N LEU A 34 6.22 -15.10 22.26
CA LEU A 34 6.90 -16.19 21.53
C LEU A 34 8.32 -16.46 22.03
N ASP A 35 8.82 -15.70 23.01
CA ASP A 35 10.18 -15.91 23.52
C ASP A 35 10.38 -17.34 24.02
N ASN A 36 11.48 -17.97 23.60
CA ASN A 36 11.80 -19.39 23.80
C ASN A 36 10.77 -20.40 23.24
N LYS A 37 9.76 -19.97 22.49
CA LYS A 37 8.77 -20.85 21.80
C LYS A 37 9.01 -20.95 20.30
N VAL A 38 9.43 -19.84 19.69
CA VAL A 38 9.72 -19.73 18.26
C VAL A 38 11.14 -19.20 18.08
N ALA A 39 11.83 -19.62 17.02
CA ALA A 39 13.20 -19.23 16.74
C ALA A 39 13.38 -17.69 16.67
N ALA A 40 14.50 -17.19 17.21
CA ALA A 40 14.73 -15.76 17.38
C ALA A 40 14.81 -14.97 16.06
N ASP A 41 15.24 -15.63 14.98
CA ASP A 41 15.26 -15.07 13.63
C ASP A 41 13.84 -14.86 13.08
N VAL A 42 12.90 -15.78 13.36
CA VAL A 42 11.47 -15.62 13.02
C VAL A 42 10.89 -14.41 13.75
N GLN A 43 11.11 -14.29 15.06
CA GLN A 43 10.67 -13.11 15.83
C GLN A 43 11.27 -11.82 15.29
N THR A 44 12.57 -11.84 14.93
CA THR A 44 13.26 -10.69 14.32
C THR A 44 12.64 -10.30 12.99
N ARG A 45 12.30 -11.27 12.14
CA ARG A 45 11.60 -11.02 10.87
C ARG A 45 10.26 -10.35 11.11
N ILE A 46 9.44 -10.85 12.05
CA ILE A 46 8.16 -10.21 12.39
C ILE A 46 8.37 -8.74 12.80
N ARG A 47 9.32 -8.47 13.71
CA ARG A 47 9.66 -7.09 14.13
C ARG A 47 10.08 -6.20 12.94
N LEU A 48 10.84 -6.74 11.98
CA LEU A 48 11.24 -6.01 10.77
C LEU A 48 10.04 -5.75 9.84
N HIS A 49 9.10 -6.69 9.72
CA HIS A 49 7.85 -6.49 9.00
C HIS A 49 7.02 -5.35 9.65
N SER A 50 6.84 -5.36 10.97
CA SER A 50 6.12 -4.31 11.71
C SER A 50 6.80 -2.94 11.52
N ARG A 51 8.13 -2.91 11.64
CA ARG A 51 8.92 -1.68 11.43
C ARG A 51 8.68 -1.09 10.04
N ARG A 52 8.69 -1.92 8.99
CA ARG A 52 8.44 -1.46 7.61
C ARG A 52 7.04 -0.84 7.46
N LEU A 53 6.02 -1.45 8.06
CA LEU A 53 4.64 -0.91 8.04
C LEU A 53 4.58 0.48 8.69
N VAL A 54 5.15 0.62 9.89
CA VAL A 54 5.21 1.93 10.59
C VAL A 54 5.98 2.96 9.79
N GLU A 55 7.14 2.61 9.25
CA GLU A 55 7.95 3.53 8.46
C GLU A 55 7.20 4.03 7.22
N ARG A 56 6.42 3.16 6.56
CA ARG A 56 5.58 3.56 5.42
C ARG A 56 4.42 4.45 5.87
N GLY A 57 3.69 4.05 6.92
CA GLY A 57 2.60 4.85 7.48
C GLY A 57 3.05 6.22 7.96
N SER A 58 4.22 6.31 8.57
CA SER A 58 4.80 7.58 9.02
C SER A 58 5.05 8.52 7.84
N ARG A 59 5.65 8.02 6.75
CA ARG A 59 5.88 8.82 5.53
C ARG A 59 4.57 9.25 4.90
N TRP A 60 3.60 8.34 4.82
CA TRP A 60 2.27 8.65 4.31
C TRP A 60 1.62 9.79 5.10
N LEU A 61 1.64 9.73 6.44
CA LEU A 61 1.10 10.78 7.31
C LEU A 61 1.83 12.12 7.12
N LEU A 62 3.16 12.10 6.99
CA LEU A 62 3.96 13.30 6.72
C LEU A 62 3.62 13.97 5.39
N GLY A 63 3.34 13.17 4.35
CA GLY A 63 3.01 13.68 3.02
C GLY A 63 1.53 14.03 2.80
N ASN A 64 0.62 13.39 3.54
CA ASN A 64 -0.83 13.46 3.27
C ASN A 64 -1.65 14.14 4.36
N ARG A 65 -1.04 14.57 5.48
CA ARG A 65 -1.74 15.26 6.57
C ARG A 65 -1.07 16.59 6.91
N PRO A 66 -1.84 17.59 7.39
CA PRO A 66 -1.28 18.83 7.91
C PRO A 66 -0.23 18.57 9.00
N GLN A 67 0.88 19.30 8.95
CA GLN A 67 1.95 19.19 9.94
C GLN A 67 1.88 20.33 10.97
N PRO A 68 2.14 20.05 12.26
CA PRO A 68 2.38 18.72 12.83
C PRO A 68 1.10 17.88 12.91
N VAL A 69 1.21 16.56 12.69
CA VAL A 69 0.06 15.64 12.76
C VAL A 69 -0.73 15.81 14.07
N ALA A 70 -2.05 16.01 13.96
CA ALA A 70 -2.98 16.02 15.08
C ALA A 70 -3.25 14.58 15.54
N ILE A 71 -2.48 14.10 16.52
CA ILE A 71 -2.42 12.68 16.90
C ILE A 71 -3.81 12.09 17.20
N ALA A 72 -4.56 12.70 18.12
CA ALA A 72 -5.84 12.13 18.57
C ALA A 72 -6.87 12.06 17.42
N GLU A 73 -7.08 13.18 16.73
CA GLU A 73 -8.01 13.29 15.59
C GLU A 73 -7.62 12.34 14.44
N THR A 74 -6.33 12.24 14.15
CA THR A 74 -5.85 11.35 13.08
C THR A 74 -6.01 9.88 13.45
N ILE A 75 -5.82 9.51 14.72
CA ILE A 75 -6.09 8.14 15.18
C ILE A 75 -7.59 7.85 15.08
N GLU A 76 -8.44 8.76 15.56
CA GLU A 76 -9.91 8.62 15.53
C GLU A 76 -10.43 8.45 14.11
N GLY A 77 -9.92 9.23 13.15
CA GLY A 77 -10.35 9.15 11.75
C GLY A 77 -9.89 7.91 10.99
N PHE A 78 -8.83 7.21 11.44
CA PHE A 78 -8.22 6.13 10.66
C PHE A 78 -8.30 4.74 11.29
N ARG A 79 -8.20 4.64 12.63
CA ARG A 79 -8.01 3.35 13.31
C ARG A 79 -9.07 2.32 12.92
N ASP A 80 -10.34 2.68 13.07
CA ASP A 80 -11.45 1.73 12.85
C ASP A 80 -11.61 1.37 11.37
N GLY A 81 -11.45 2.35 10.47
CA GLY A 81 -11.49 2.10 9.03
C GLY A 81 -10.35 1.18 8.56
N VAL A 82 -9.14 1.41 9.07
CA VAL A 82 -7.96 0.58 8.77
C VAL A 82 -8.14 -0.83 9.33
N ALA A 83 -8.63 -0.96 10.57
CA ALA A 83 -8.90 -2.26 11.18
C ALA A 83 -9.92 -3.06 10.36
N ARG A 84 -11.05 -2.45 9.99
CA ARG A 84 -12.09 -3.10 9.15
C ARG A 84 -11.54 -3.61 7.81
N VAL A 85 -10.77 -2.79 7.10
CA VAL A 85 -10.16 -3.19 5.81
C VAL A 85 -9.17 -4.33 6.01
N TRP A 86 -8.38 -4.29 7.09
CA TRP A 86 -7.38 -5.31 7.36
C TRP A 86 -8.03 -6.65 7.74
N ASP A 87 -9.10 -6.66 8.51
CA ASP A 87 -9.79 -7.89 8.91
C ASP A 87 -10.40 -8.64 7.70
N GLU A 88 -10.80 -7.90 6.66
CA GLU A 88 -11.33 -8.44 5.41
C GLU A 88 -10.24 -8.66 4.33
N LEU A 89 -8.99 -8.29 4.61
CA LEU A 89 -7.88 -8.28 3.66
C LEU A 89 -7.70 -9.59 2.87
N PRO A 90 -7.78 -10.80 3.47
CA PRO A 90 -7.60 -12.05 2.73
C PRO A 90 -8.66 -12.28 1.64
N LYS A 91 -9.82 -11.63 1.74
CA LYS A 91 -10.90 -11.70 0.73
C LYS A 91 -10.76 -10.60 -0.34
N LEU A 92 -10.00 -9.54 -0.03
CA LEU A 92 -9.86 -8.35 -0.86
C LEU A 92 -8.66 -8.42 -1.79
N VAL A 93 -7.51 -8.93 -1.30
CA VAL A 93 -6.27 -9.02 -2.09
C VAL A 93 -6.37 -10.12 -3.15
N ARG A 94 -5.70 -9.90 -4.29
CA ARG A 94 -5.77 -10.75 -5.48
C ARG A 94 -4.38 -10.92 -6.09
N GLY A 95 -4.23 -11.92 -6.95
CA GLY A 95 -3.02 -12.15 -7.73
C GLY A 95 -1.76 -12.20 -6.86
N ALA A 96 -0.73 -11.44 -7.24
CA ALA A 96 0.57 -11.44 -6.59
C ALA A 96 0.52 -11.07 -5.10
N ASP A 97 -0.40 -10.18 -4.69
CA ASP A 97 -0.54 -9.81 -3.27
C ASP A 97 -1.15 -10.94 -2.44
N LEU A 98 -2.07 -11.72 -3.02
CA LEU A 98 -2.66 -12.89 -2.35
C LEU A 98 -1.64 -14.04 -2.25
N ASP A 99 -0.86 -14.27 -3.31
CA ASP A 99 0.22 -15.25 -3.31
C ASP A 99 1.28 -14.90 -2.25
N TRP A 100 1.66 -13.62 -2.17
CA TRP A 100 2.56 -13.12 -1.13
C TRP A 100 1.98 -13.32 0.28
N TYR A 101 0.70 -12.98 0.48
CA TYR A 101 0.01 -13.17 1.75
C TYR A 101 0.07 -14.64 2.20
N HIS A 102 -0.31 -15.58 1.34
CA HIS A 102 -0.26 -17.01 1.66
C HIS A 102 1.17 -17.49 1.92
N SER A 103 2.15 -17.03 1.13
CA SER A 103 3.56 -17.40 1.35
C SER A 103 4.05 -17.02 2.75
N ILE A 104 3.74 -15.82 3.24
CA ILE A 104 4.16 -15.38 4.58
C ILE A 104 3.35 -16.10 5.66
N LEU A 105 2.06 -16.32 5.44
CA LEU A 105 1.20 -17.06 6.38
C LEU A 105 1.72 -18.49 6.58
N ASP A 106 1.96 -19.22 5.50
CA ASP A 106 2.45 -20.61 5.51
C ASP A 106 3.84 -20.69 6.15
N GLU A 107 4.72 -19.74 5.83
CA GLU A 107 6.07 -19.69 6.40
C GLU A 107 6.04 -19.48 7.92
N LEU A 108 5.23 -18.55 8.42
CA LEU A 108 5.16 -18.23 9.84
C LEU A 108 4.45 -19.33 10.64
N THR A 109 3.35 -19.88 10.12
CA THR A 109 2.63 -20.99 10.76
C THR A 109 3.50 -22.24 10.82
N ALA A 110 4.24 -22.57 9.74
CA ALA A 110 5.21 -23.67 9.74
C ALA A 110 6.36 -23.45 10.76
N ALA A 111 6.69 -22.19 11.06
CA ALA A 111 7.67 -21.83 12.08
C ALA A 111 7.11 -21.84 13.52
N GLY A 112 5.84 -22.20 13.71
CA GLY A 112 5.19 -22.30 15.02
C GLY A 112 4.62 -20.98 15.55
N VAL A 113 4.48 -19.96 14.69
CA VAL A 113 3.79 -18.72 15.05
C VAL A 113 2.28 -18.98 15.09
N PRO A 114 1.55 -18.53 16.13
CA PRO A 114 0.09 -18.68 16.19
C PRO A 114 -0.61 -18.08 14.97
N ASP A 115 -1.65 -18.76 14.47
CA ASP A 115 -2.36 -18.42 13.22
C ASP A 115 -2.81 -16.96 13.16
N GLU A 116 -3.34 -16.42 14.25
CA GLU A 116 -3.80 -15.03 14.33
C GLU A 116 -2.68 -14.02 14.10
N LEU A 117 -1.52 -14.23 14.75
CA LEU A 117 -0.35 -13.38 14.56
C LEU A 117 0.26 -13.59 13.16
N ALA A 118 0.31 -14.82 12.67
CA ALA A 118 0.81 -15.12 11.34
C ALA A 118 -0.04 -14.44 10.25
N ALA A 119 -1.37 -14.53 10.35
CA ALA A 119 -2.32 -13.86 9.46
C ALA A 119 -2.19 -12.33 9.51
N ARG A 120 -2.01 -11.76 10.71
CA ARG A 120 -1.80 -10.32 10.87
C ARG A 120 -0.51 -9.87 10.18
N VAL A 121 0.60 -10.58 10.40
CA VAL A 121 1.91 -10.26 9.81
C VAL A 121 1.93 -10.44 8.30
N ALA A 122 1.31 -11.51 7.79
CA ALA A 122 1.12 -11.74 6.36
C ALA A 122 0.39 -10.56 5.69
N GLY A 123 -0.53 -9.92 6.39
CA GLY A 123 -1.27 -8.76 5.91
C GLY A 123 -0.52 -7.42 5.91
N PHE A 124 0.65 -7.28 6.54
CA PHE A 124 1.28 -5.95 6.73
C PHE A 124 1.56 -5.17 5.44
N SER A 125 2.00 -5.84 4.37
CA SER A 125 2.26 -5.16 3.09
C SER A 125 0.99 -4.57 2.52
N SER A 126 -0.10 -5.34 2.54
CA SER A 126 -1.37 -4.98 1.90
C SER A 126 -2.29 -4.20 2.83
N ALA A 127 -2.01 -4.15 4.14
CA ALA A 127 -2.69 -3.28 5.09
C ALA A 127 -2.21 -1.82 5.02
N PHE A 128 -0.99 -1.55 4.55
CA PHE A 128 -0.49 -0.18 4.41
C PHE A 128 -1.40 0.72 3.54
N PRO A 129 -1.86 0.27 2.36
CA PRO A 129 -2.84 0.99 1.54
C PRO A 129 -4.17 1.34 2.21
N ALA A 130 -4.51 0.72 3.34
CA ALA A 130 -5.74 1.06 4.07
C ALA A 130 -5.79 2.54 4.48
N LEU A 131 -4.63 3.22 4.61
CA LEU A 131 -4.57 4.67 4.81
C LEU A 131 -5.14 5.44 3.61
N ASP A 132 -4.77 5.09 2.37
CA ASP A 132 -5.34 5.71 1.18
C ASP A 132 -6.82 5.37 1.04
N ILE A 133 -7.19 4.11 1.27
CA ILE A 133 -8.57 3.63 1.19
C ILE A 133 -9.48 4.41 2.14
N VAL A 134 -9.10 4.54 3.41
CA VAL A 134 -9.89 5.29 4.41
C VAL A 134 -9.94 6.78 4.06
N ALA A 135 -8.84 7.37 3.60
CA ALA A 135 -8.83 8.76 3.16
C ALA A 135 -9.75 9.02 1.94
N ILE A 136 -9.81 8.09 1.00
CA ILE A 136 -10.72 8.16 -0.15
C ILE A 136 -12.16 7.98 0.32
N ALA A 137 -12.43 7.00 1.19
CA ALA A 137 -13.74 6.73 1.75
C ALA A 137 -14.33 7.96 2.44
N ASP A 138 -13.55 8.60 3.32
CA ASP A 138 -13.92 9.85 4.01
C ASP A 138 -14.24 10.98 3.02
N ARG A 139 -13.35 11.26 2.07
CA ARG A 139 -13.54 12.33 1.07
C ARG A 139 -14.75 12.09 0.15
N THR A 140 -15.09 10.84 -0.14
CA THR A 140 -16.16 10.47 -1.07
C THR A 140 -17.46 10.07 -0.39
N GLY A 141 -17.49 10.01 0.95
CA GLY A 141 -18.65 9.57 1.72
C GLY A 141 -19.04 8.11 1.46
N ARG A 142 -18.06 7.24 1.15
CA ARG A 142 -18.27 5.81 0.84
C ARG A 142 -17.83 4.91 1.98
N ASP A 143 -18.27 3.65 1.98
CA ASP A 143 -17.75 2.65 2.91
C ASP A 143 -16.28 2.29 2.53
N PRO A 144 -15.34 2.25 3.51
CA PRO A 144 -13.97 1.83 3.25
C PRO A 144 -13.81 0.48 2.56
N LEU A 145 -14.71 -0.49 2.80
CA LEU A 145 -14.66 -1.80 2.15
C LEU A 145 -15.02 -1.71 0.66
N GLU A 146 -16.00 -0.88 0.28
CA GLU A 146 -16.30 -0.63 -1.15
C GLU A 146 -15.10 0.00 -1.87
N VAL A 147 -14.41 0.92 -1.20
CA VAL A 147 -13.20 1.55 -1.75
C VAL A 147 -12.08 0.51 -1.85
N ALA A 148 -11.92 -0.34 -0.84
CA ALA A 148 -10.90 -1.38 -0.82
C ALA A 148 -11.09 -2.39 -1.95
N GLU A 149 -12.33 -2.84 -2.21
CA GLU A 149 -12.64 -3.75 -3.31
C GLU A 149 -12.17 -3.20 -4.65
N VAL A 150 -12.45 -1.92 -4.94
CA VAL A 150 -11.99 -1.25 -6.16
C VAL A 150 -10.47 -1.08 -6.15
N TYR A 151 -9.88 -0.71 -5.01
CA TYR A 151 -8.44 -0.48 -4.87
C TYR A 151 -7.63 -1.73 -5.22
N TYR A 152 -7.92 -2.87 -4.58
CA TYR A 152 -7.17 -4.11 -4.80
C TYR A 152 -7.48 -4.76 -6.15
N ASP A 153 -8.73 -4.68 -6.64
CA ASP A 153 -9.08 -5.13 -7.99
C ASP A 153 -8.31 -4.35 -9.07
N LEU A 154 -8.20 -3.03 -8.91
CA LEU A 154 -7.43 -2.18 -9.81
C LEU A 154 -5.92 -2.49 -9.76
N ALA A 155 -5.39 -2.82 -8.58
CA ALA A 155 -3.99 -3.19 -8.40
C ALA A 155 -3.61 -4.40 -9.27
N ASP A 156 -4.45 -5.44 -9.26
CA ASP A 156 -4.27 -6.66 -10.03
C ASP A 156 -4.37 -6.40 -11.55
N ARG A 157 -5.44 -5.70 -11.98
CA ARG A 157 -5.66 -5.39 -13.41
C ARG A 157 -4.56 -4.54 -14.04
N LEU A 158 -3.99 -3.62 -13.28
CA LEU A 158 -2.92 -2.73 -13.75
C LEU A 158 -1.52 -3.25 -13.38
N ARG A 159 -1.41 -4.43 -12.79
CA ARG A 159 -0.15 -5.05 -12.36
C ARG A 159 0.71 -4.12 -11.50
N ILE A 160 0.06 -3.40 -10.59
CA ILE A 160 0.72 -2.38 -9.73
C ILE A 160 1.71 -3.05 -8.78
N THR A 161 1.38 -4.23 -8.26
CA THR A 161 2.25 -5.01 -7.36
C THR A 161 3.56 -5.40 -8.05
N GLN A 162 3.50 -5.81 -9.32
CA GLN A 162 4.71 -6.14 -10.09
C GLN A 162 5.58 -4.90 -10.34
N LEU A 163 4.98 -3.73 -10.59
CA LEU A 163 5.75 -2.48 -10.66
C LEU A 163 6.39 -2.12 -9.33
N MET A 164 5.68 -2.32 -8.22
CA MET A 164 6.20 -2.13 -6.86
C MET A 164 7.41 -3.04 -6.58
N ASP A 165 7.36 -4.30 -6.99
CA ASP A 165 8.47 -5.25 -6.84
C ASP A 165 9.71 -4.78 -7.61
N ARG A 166 9.53 -4.31 -8.85
CA ARG A 166 10.63 -3.72 -9.63
C ARG A 166 11.25 -2.49 -8.94
N ILE A 167 10.44 -1.64 -8.29
CA ILE A 167 10.95 -0.53 -7.46
C ILE A 167 11.76 -1.07 -6.25
N ILE A 168 11.38 -2.23 -5.70
CA ILE A 168 12.10 -2.89 -4.61
C ILE A 168 13.43 -3.52 -5.10
N GLU A 169 13.52 -3.93 -6.35
CA GLU A 169 14.73 -4.51 -6.94
C GLU A 169 15.80 -3.48 -7.36
N LEU A 170 15.41 -2.22 -7.56
CA LEU A 170 16.35 -1.18 -8.00
C LEU A 170 17.61 -1.09 -7.11
N PRO A 171 18.75 -0.60 -7.63
CA PRO A 171 19.96 -0.43 -6.83
C PRO A 171 19.81 0.52 -5.62
N ARG A 172 20.66 0.34 -4.60
CA ARG A 172 20.82 1.26 -3.44
C ARG A 172 22.29 1.67 -3.28
N ALA A 173 22.95 2.01 -4.39
CA ALA A 173 24.38 2.29 -4.38
C ALA A 173 24.71 3.57 -3.59
N ASP A 174 23.77 4.52 -3.52
CA ASP A 174 23.94 5.77 -2.79
C ASP A 174 22.63 6.31 -2.17
N ARG A 175 22.77 7.44 -1.47
CA ARG A 175 21.66 8.14 -0.80
C ARG A 175 20.61 8.63 -1.81
N TRP A 176 21.02 9.14 -2.97
CA TRP A 176 20.11 9.69 -3.97
C TRP A 176 19.26 8.61 -4.62
N GLN A 177 19.86 7.44 -4.91
CA GLN A 177 19.12 6.28 -5.39
C GLN A 177 18.10 5.79 -4.35
N SER A 178 18.47 5.77 -3.07
CA SER A 178 17.55 5.40 -2.00
C SER A 178 16.36 6.38 -1.90
N MET A 179 16.62 7.69 -1.99
CA MET A 179 15.58 8.72 -2.02
C MET A 179 14.69 8.62 -3.27
N ALA A 180 15.28 8.44 -4.45
CA ALA A 180 14.53 8.31 -5.70
C ALA A 180 13.56 7.14 -5.66
N ARG A 181 13.99 5.99 -5.13
CA ARG A 181 13.13 4.81 -4.95
C ARG A 181 12.01 5.04 -3.96
N ALA A 182 12.28 5.72 -2.84
CA ALA A 182 11.26 6.07 -1.87
C ALA A 182 10.20 6.99 -2.51
N SER A 183 10.64 8.04 -3.21
CA SER A 183 9.77 8.98 -3.92
C SER A 183 8.93 8.30 -5.01
N ILE A 184 9.52 7.45 -5.84
CA ILE A 184 8.76 6.78 -6.90
C ILE A 184 7.74 5.80 -6.33
N ARG A 185 8.09 5.09 -5.25
CA ARG A 185 7.13 4.24 -4.55
C ARG A 185 5.94 5.04 -4.03
N GLU A 186 6.20 6.21 -3.43
CA GLU A 186 5.15 7.11 -2.94
C GLU A 186 4.29 7.64 -4.09
N ASP A 187 4.90 8.04 -5.20
CA ASP A 187 4.17 8.48 -6.40
C ASP A 187 3.29 7.36 -6.98
N LEU A 188 3.74 6.09 -6.92
CA LEU A 188 2.97 4.95 -7.41
C LEU A 188 1.75 4.68 -6.55
N TYR A 189 1.89 4.71 -5.21
CA TYR A 189 0.74 4.62 -4.30
C TYR A 189 -0.24 5.79 -4.51
N ALA A 190 0.27 7.01 -4.63
CA ALA A 190 -0.57 8.19 -4.89
C ALA A 190 -1.32 8.07 -6.22
N ALA A 191 -0.66 7.56 -7.28
CA ALA A 191 -1.30 7.35 -8.57
C ALA A 191 -2.39 6.26 -8.49
N HIS A 192 -2.13 5.18 -7.76
CA HIS A 192 -3.11 4.11 -7.54
C HIS A 192 -4.34 4.61 -6.75
N ALA A 193 -4.12 5.36 -5.67
CA ALA A 193 -5.18 5.99 -4.89
C ALA A 193 -6.04 6.96 -5.75
N ALA A 194 -5.38 7.75 -6.59
CA ALA A 194 -6.06 8.67 -7.49
C ALA A 194 -6.86 7.94 -8.59
N LEU A 195 -6.32 6.88 -9.20
CA LEU A 195 -7.06 6.05 -10.16
C LEU A 195 -8.24 5.33 -9.49
N THR A 196 -8.09 4.89 -8.25
CA THR A 196 -9.19 4.29 -7.47
C THR A 196 -10.33 5.29 -7.29
N SER A 197 -10.01 6.53 -6.93
CA SER A 197 -11.01 7.61 -6.84
C SER A 197 -11.68 7.88 -8.19
N ASP A 198 -10.92 7.80 -9.27
CA ASP A 198 -11.42 8.03 -10.62
C ASP A 198 -12.40 6.93 -11.07
N VAL A 199 -12.06 5.65 -10.85
CA VAL A 199 -12.94 4.51 -11.10
C VAL A 199 -14.22 4.61 -10.24
N LEU A 200 -14.10 5.02 -8.97
CA LEU A 200 -15.25 5.22 -8.07
C LEU A 200 -16.18 6.36 -8.52
N SER A 201 -15.70 7.29 -9.35
CA SER A 201 -16.50 8.39 -9.91
C SER A 201 -17.40 7.95 -11.08
N VAL A 202 -17.13 6.76 -11.65
CA VAL A 202 -17.88 6.18 -12.77
C VAL A 202 -18.81 5.06 -12.27
N GLY A 203 -19.94 4.88 -12.93
CA GLY A 203 -21.00 3.95 -12.52
C GLY A 203 -22.06 4.61 -11.63
N ASN A 204 -22.99 3.80 -11.11
CA ASN A 204 -24.04 4.24 -10.19
C ASN A 204 -23.80 3.67 -8.78
N GLY A 205 -24.67 3.98 -7.81
CA GLY A 205 -24.50 3.54 -6.41
C GLY A 205 -24.46 2.02 -6.22
N SER A 206 -25.04 1.24 -7.14
CA SER A 206 -25.10 -0.22 -7.08
C SER A 206 -24.07 -0.94 -7.97
N SER A 207 -23.23 -0.21 -8.71
CA SER A 207 -22.23 -0.82 -9.59
C SER A 207 -21.17 -1.56 -8.80
N THR A 208 -20.95 -2.82 -9.18
CA THR A 208 -19.85 -3.66 -8.69
C THR A 208 -18.48 -3.10 -9.13
N PRO A 209 -17.36 -3.49 -8.49
CA PRO A 209 -16.01 -3.10 -8.92
C PRO A 209 -15.73 -3.38 -10.40
N GLU A 210 -16.12 -4.57 -10.90
CA GLU A 210 -15.99 -4.95 -12.31
C GLU A 210 -16.75 -4.01 -13.25
N GLU A 211 -18.00 -3.67 -12.92
CA GLU A 211 -18.82 -2.77 -13.73
C GLU A 211 -18.26 -1.35 -13.75
N ARG A 212 -17.78 -0.85 -12.60
CA ARG A 212 -17.10 0.46 -12.53
C ARG A 212 -15.84 0.46 -13.37
N PHE A 213 -15.02 -0.58 -13.25
CA PHE A 213 -13.80 -0.71 -14.02
C PHE A 213 -14.08 -0.74 -15.52
N ARG A 214 -15.05 -1.52 -15.99
CA ARG A 214 -15.43 -1.56 -17.42
C ARG A 214 -15.92 -0.21 -17.92
N ALA A 215 -16.80 0.45 -17.18
CA ALA A 215 -17.31 1.76 -17.57
C ALA A 215 -16.21 2.83 -17.59
N TRP A 216 -15.23 2.74 -16.68
CA TRP A 216 -14.04 3.58 -16.71
C TRP A 216 -13.11 3.22 -17.88
N GLU A 217 -12.89 1.94 -18.15
CA GLU A 217 -12.06 1.43 -19.25
C GLU A 217 -12.62 1.86 -20.61
N GLU A 218 -13.94 1.77 -20.84
CA GLU A 218 -14.58 2.20 -22.08
C GLU A 218 -14.33 3.69 -22.37
N LYS A 219 -14.43 4.55 -21.35
CA LYS A 219 -14.13 5.99 -21.47
C LYS A 219 -12.66 6.26 -21.74
N ASN A 220 -11.78 5.41 -21.22
CA ASN A 220 -10.32 5.59 -21.24
C ASN A 220 -9.60 4.67 -22.26
N ALA A 221 -10.34 3.93 -23.09
CA ALA A 221 -9.83 2.76 -23.82
C ALA A 221 -8.55 3.01 -24.61
N ALA A 222 -8.51 4.11 -25.36
CA ALA A 222 -7.34 4.45 -26.19
C ALA A 222 -6.09 4.76 -25.35
N ILE A 223 -6.24 5.45 -24.21
CA ILE A 223 -5.12 5.77 -23.33
C ILE A 223 -4.71 4.52 -22.56
N LEU A 224 -5.67 3.77 -22.02
CA LEU A 224 -5.41 2.54 -21.27
C LEU A 224 -4.68 1.50 -22.12
N ALA A 225 -5.08 1.29 -23.37
CA ALA A 225 -4.41 0.36 -24.28
C ALA A 225 -2.94 0.74 -24.52
N ARG A 226 -2.65 2.03 -24.77
CA ARG A 226 -1.27 2.51 -24.91
C ARG A 226 -0.47 2.36 -23.61
N SER A 227 -1.08 2.73 -22.48
CA SER A 227 -0.44 2.63 -21.18
C SER A 227 -0.09 1.19 -20.82
N ARG A 228 -1.01 0.24 -21.04
CA ARG A 228 -0.76 -1.20 -20.84
C ARG A 228 0.41 -1.69 -21.69
N SER A 229 0.40 -1.38 -22.98
CA SER A 229 1.49 -1.77 -23.89
C SER A 229 2.85 -1.25 -23.41
N THR A 230 2.94 0.02 -22.99
CA THR A 230 4.19 0.58 -22.45
C THR A 230 4.60 -0.07 -21.13
N LEU A 231 3.66 -0.33 -20.22
CA LEU A 231 3.96 -0.97 -18.94
C LEU A 231 4.42 -2.43 -19.13
N GLU A 232 3.81 -3.16 -20.07
CA GLU A 232 4.20 -4.53 -20.43
C GLU A 232 5.61 -4.57 -21.04
N GLU A 233 5.94 -3.65 -21.94
CA GLU A 233 7.29 -3.53 -22.51
C GLU A 233 8.34 -3.27 -21.43
N ILE A 234 8.02 -2.36 -20.49
CA ILE A 234 8.90 -2.06 -19.36
C ILE A 234 9.06 -3.27 -18.42
N GLN A 235 7.99 -4.02 -18.15
CA GLN A 235 8.03 -5.20 -17.29
C GLN A 235 8.85 -6.34 -17.91
N GLY A 236 8.79 -6.50 -19.24
CA GLY A 236 9.52 -7.50 -20.01
C GLY A 236 10.98 -7.14 -20.32
N SER A 237 11.46 -5.95 -19.93
CA SER A 237 12.84 -5.53 -20.15
C SER A 237 13.82 -6.31 -19.26
N ASP A 238 14.92 -6.79 -19.86
CA ASP A 238 16.01 -7.48 -19.14
C ASP A 238 16.76 -6.55 -18.16
N ALA A 239 16.82 -5.26 -18.48
CA ALA A 239 17.36 -4.22 -17.60
C ALA A 239 16.21 -3.33 -17.11
N PHE A 240 16.06 -3.23 -15.79
CA PHE A 240 15.11 -2.33 -15.14
C PHE A 240 15.87 -1.31 -14.30
N ASP A 241 15.92 -0.07 -14.78
CA ASP A 241 16.60 1.03 -14.09
C ASP A 241 15.65 2.19 -13.78
N LEU A 242 16.22 3.29 -13.24
CA LEU A 242 15.45 4.50 -12.93
C LEU A 242 14.83 5.17 -14.16
N ALA A 243 15.39 5.00 -15.35
CA ALA A 243 14.83 5.56 -16.58
C ALA A 243 13.57 4.80 -17.00
N ASN A 244 13.61 3.46 -17.03
CA ASN A 244 12.42 2.64 -17.29
C ASN A 244 11.29 2.98 -16.31
N LEU A 245 11.63 3.08 -15.02
CA LEU A 245 10.66 3.39 -13.98
C LEU A 245 10.10 4.82 -14.10
N SER A 246 10.92 5.80 -14.51
CA SER A 246 10.44 7.17 -14.78
C SER A 246 9.42 7.21 -15.91
N VAL A 247 9.59 6.37 -16.94
CA VAL A 247 8.61 6.19 -18.01
C VAL A 247 7.34 5.53 -17.47
N ALA A 248 7.46 4.45 -16.69
CA ALA A 248 6.31 3.81 -16.06
C ALA A 248 5.48 4.80 -15.22
N MET A 249 6.14 5.63 -14.41
CA MET A 249 5.48 6.66 -13.61
C MET A 249 4.86 7.78 -14.43
N ARG A 250 5.44 8.14 -15.58
CA ARG A 250 4.80 9.05 -16.52
C ARG A 250 3.55 8.42 -17.11
N THR A 251 3.61 7.15 -17.49
CA THR A 251 2.47 6.39 -18.03
C THR A 251 1.32 6.29 -17.03
N MET A 252 1.61 5.98 -15.76
CA MET A 252 0.62 6.00 -14.68
C MET A 252 -0.04 7.37 -14.50
N ARG A 253 0.76 8.45 -14.54
CA ARG A 253 0.22 9.82 -14.47
C ARG A 253 -0.60 10.22 -15.70
N THR A 254 -0.31 9.67 -16.88
CA THR A 254 -1.12 9.91 -18.08
C THR A 254 -2.52 9.32 -17.94
N LEU A 255 -2.68 8.18 -17.25
CA LEU A 255 -4.00 7.61 -16.94
C LEU A 255 -4.86 8.52 -16.05
N LEU A 256 -4.24 9.36 -15.22
CA LEU A 256 -4.95 10.29 -14.32
C LEU A 256 -5.44 11.56 -15.01
N ARG A 257 -4.90 11.92 -16.18
CA ARG A 257 -5.16 13.21 -16.83
C ARG A 257 -6.48 13.24 -17.61
N THR A 258 -7.26 12.18 -17.61
CA THR A 258 -8.48 12.08 -18.43
C THR A 258 -9.67 12.86 -17.88
N HIS A 259 -9.51 13.55 -16.74
CA HIS A 259 -10.55 14.35 -16.07
C HIS A 259 -10.25 15.85 -15.96
N ALA A 260 -9.37 16.39 -16.82
CA ALA A 260 -9.18 17.85 -16.96
C ALA A 260 -9.95 18.42 -18.16
#